data_AF-A0A3P7MT73-F1
#
_entry.id   AF-A0A3P7MT73-F1
#
_cell.length_a   1.000
_cell.length_b   1.000
_cell.length_c   1.000
_cell.angle_alpha   90.00
_cell.angle_beta   90.00
_cell.angle_gamma   90.00
#
_symmetry.space_group_name_H-M   'P 1'
#
loop_
_entity.id
_entity.type
_entity.pdbx_description
1 polymer ?
#
loop_
_entity_poly.entity_id
_entity_poly.type
_entity_poly.pdbx_seq_one_letter_code
_entity_poly.pdbx_strand_id
1 'polypeptide(L)'
;MMVELLCGIMGGSSFGKSIRKWQTTDENANLGQCFVAIDPECFAPGFSDRLSCFLDETRELEPLDGIVYKKSQLKHLVSWFELSM
;
A
#
# COMPACT_ATOMS: atom_id res chain seq x y z
N MET A 1 16.13 8.53 2.23
CA MET A 1 14.87 8.16 1.55
C MET A 1 13.70 8.78 2.32
N MET A 2 12.66 9.28 1.64
CA MET A 2 11.63 10.17 2.23
C MET A 2 10.99 9.65 3.52
N VAL A 3 10.58 8.37 3.55
CA VAL A 3 9.92 7.76 4.72
C VAL A 3 10.84 7.76 5.95
N GLU A 4 12.13 7.52 5.79
CA GLU A 4 13.11 7.51 6.88
C GLU A 4 13.27 8.90 7.52
N LEU A 5 13.16 9.96 6.71
CA LEU A 5 13.23 11.33 7.19
C LEU A 5 11.97 11.69 8.00
N LEU A 6 10.79 11.38 7.45
CA LEU A 6 9.50 11.73 8.06
C LEU A 6 9.20 10.91 9.33
N CYS A 7 9.42 9.60 9.27
CA CYS A 7 9.07 8.69 10.37
C CYS A 7 10.24 8.54 11.35
N GLY A 8 11.45 8.34 10.83
CA GLY A 8 12.64 8.05 11.61
C GLY A 8 13.22 9.29 12.29
N ILE A 9 13.77 10.18 11.46
CA ILE A 9 14.57 11.33 11.90
C ILE A 9 13.69 12.38 12.59
N MET A 10 12.59 12.81 11.96
CA MET A 10 11.67 13.80 12.56
C MET A 10 10.94 13.25 13.79
N GLY A 11 10.67 11.94 13.82
CA GLY A 11 10.02 11.26 14.94
C GLY A 11 10.96 10.95 16.11
N GLY A 12 12.27 11.24 16.00
CA GLY A 12 13.27 10.92 17.03
C GLY A 12 13.46 9.42 17.25
N SER A 13 13.11 8.59 16.27
CA SER A 13 13.15 7.14 16.36
C SER A 13 14.45 6.57 15.77
N SER A 14 14.66 5.26 15.92
CA SER A 14 15.76 4.57 15.24
C SER A 14 15.53 4.56 13.73
N PHE A 15 16.62 4.66 12.95
CA PHE A 15 16.58 4.68 11.49
C PHE A 15 17.74 3.90 10.87
N GLY A 16 17.56 3.42 9.64
CA GLY A 16 18.58 2.71 8.87
C GLY A 16 19.15 1.49 9.60
N LYS A 17 20.47 1.45 9.78
CA LYS A 17 21.18 0.33 10.44
C LYS A 17 20.92 0.23 11.94
N SER A 18 20.36 1.28 12.54
CA SER A 18 20.04 1.32 13.97
C SER A 18 18.67 0.68 14.27
N ILE A 19 17.93 0.24 13.26
CA ILE A 19 16.68 -0.50 13.44
C ILE A 19 17.01 -1.96 13.78
N ARG A 20 16.41 -2.48 14.84
CA ARG A 20 16.59 -3.89 15.25
C ARG A 20 16.13 -4.86 14.17
N LYS A 21 16.69 -6.07 14.17
CA LYS A 21 16.22 -7.12 13.26
C LYS A 21 14.82 -7.61 13.65
N TRP A 22 14.06 -8.02 12.64
CA TRP A 22 12.77 -8.65 12.85
C TRP A 22 12.91 -9.90 13.75
N GLN A 23 11.97 -10.10 14.68
CA GLN A 23 11.92 -11.19 15.68
C GLN A 23 12.93 -11.18 16.84
N THR A 24 13.89 -10.25 16.92
CA THR A 24 14.71 -10.11 18.14
C THR A 24 13.99 -9.25 19.18
N THR A 25 13.89 -9.72 20.43
CA THR A 25 13.19 -9.01 21.53
C THR A 25 14.15 -8.40 22.56
N ASP A 26 15.46 -8.50 22.31
CA ASP A 26 16.51 -8.05 23.22
C ASP A 26 16.51 -6.51 23.44
N GLU A 27 15.99 -5.76 22.47
CA GLU A 27 15.95 -4.30 22.51
C GLU A 27 14.59 -3.76 22.04
N ASN A 28 14.20 -2.59 22.57
CA ASN A 28 13.00 -1.90 22.13
C ASN A 28 13.13 -1.53 20.64
N ALA A 29 12.07 -1.74 19.86
CA ALA A 29 12.11 -1.53 18.41
C ALA A 29 12.36 -0.07 18.00
N ASN A 30 11.90 0.87 18.83
CA ASN A 30 11.96 2.32 18.62
C ASN A 30 11.67 2.73 17.17
N LEU A 31 10.55 2.22 16.64
CA LEU A 31 10.10 2.49 15.28
C LEU A 31 9.31 3.80 15.24
N GLY A 32 9.64 4.66 14.28
CA GLY A 32 8.95 5.91 14.06
C GLY A 32 7.79 5.74 13.08
N GLN A 33 6.75 6.54 13.29
CA GLN A 33 5.60 6.62 12.40
C GLN A 33 5.26 8.10 12.18
N CYS A 34 4.88 8.46 10.97
CA CYS A 34 4.44 9.81 10.62
C CYS A 34 3.00 9.75 10.13
N PHE A 35 2.12 10.53 10.75
CA PHE A 35 0.71 10.64 10.38
C PHE A 35 0.44 12.05 9.86
N VAL A 36 -0.11 12.14 8.65
CA VAL A 36 -0.44 13.42 8.01
C VAL A 36 -1.91 13.37 7.60
N ALA A 37 -2.69 14.33 8.09
CA ALA A 37 -4.05 14.58 7.65
C ALA A 37 -4.09 15.91 6.90
N ILE A 38 -4.63 15.91 5.70
CA ILE A 38 -4.79 17.10 4.87
C ILE A 38 -6.27 17.27 4.61
N ASP A 39 -6.80 18.45 4.92
CA ASP A 39 -8.14 18.82 4.53
C ASP A 39 -8.14 19.35 3.08
N PRO A 40 -8.76 18.61 2.13
CA PRO A 40 -8.78 19.04 0.73
C PRO A 40 -9.66 20.27 0.47
N GLU A 41 -10.62 20.58 1.36
CA GLU A 41 -11.53 21.72 1.19
C GLU A 41 -10.81 23.08 1.31
N CYS A 42 -9.66 23.09 1.98
CA CYS A 42 -8.80 24.26 2.12
C CYS A 42 -8.12 24.71 0.81
N PHE A 43 -8.08 23.86 -0.22
CA PHE A 43 -7.37 24.16 -1.48
C PHE A 43 -8.31 24.50 -2.62
N ALA A 44 -9.33 23.67 -2.87
CA ALA A 44 -10.31 23.91 -3.93
C ALA A 44 -11.61 23.11 -3.68
N PRO A 45 -12.79 23.72 -3.93
CA PRO A 45 -14.07 23.03 -3.79
C PRO A 45 -14.20 21.89 -4.80
N GLY A 46 -15.05 20.90 -4.53
CA GLY A 46 -15.31 19.78 -5.47
C GLY A 46 -14.19 18.75 -5.57
N PHE A 47 -13.41 18.55 -4.50
CA PHE A 47 -12.35 17.54 -4.47
C PHE A 47 -12.86 16.12 -4.74
N SER A 48 -13.99 15.74 -4.11
CA SER A 48 -14.57 14.40 -4.27
C SER A 48 -14.94 14.10 -5.72
N ASP A 49 -15.56 15.06 -6.42
CA ASP A 49 -15.98 14.86 -7.82
C ASP A 49 -14.78 14.69 -8.75
N ARG A 50 -13.74 15.52 -8.58
CA ARG A 50 -12.50 15.39 -9.35
C ARG A 50 -11.79 14.06 -9.09
N LEU A 51 -11.76 13.62 -7.83
CA LEU A 51 -11.14 12.35 -7.45
C LEU A 51 -11.91 11.17 -8.06
N SER A 52 -13.24 11.19 -8.00
CA SER A 52 -14.07 10.15 -8.61
C SER A 52 -13.83 10.07 -10.11
N CYS A 53 -13.89 11.21 -10.82
CA CYS A 53 -13.63 11.27 -12.26
C CYS A 53 -12.26 10.65 -12.63
N PHE A 54 -11.20 11.07 -11.94
CA PHE A 54 -9.86 10.55 -12.17
C PHE A 54 -9.73 9.03 -11.91
N LEU A 55 -10.37 8.54 -10.85
CA LEU A 55 -10.35 7.12 -10.52
C LEU A 55 -11.10 6.29 -11.57
N ASP A 56 -12.21 6.81 -12.09
CA ASP A 56 -12.99 6.14 -13.13
C ASP A 56 -12.20 6.08 -14.44
N GLU A 57 -11.60 7.20 -14.87
CA GLU A 57 -10.69 7.24 -16.03
C GLU A 57 -9.55 6.21 -15.90
N THR A 58 -8.96 6.08 -14.71
CA THR A 58 -7.86 5.14 -14.47
C THR A 58 -8.30 3.68 -14.51
N ARG A 59 -9.52 3.38 -14.05
CA ARG A 59 -10.07 2.02 -14.04
C ARG A 59 -10.54 1.57 -15.41
N GLU A 60 -10.93 2.51 -16.26
CA GLU A 60 -11.37 2.26 -17.64
C GLU A 60 -10.20 2.09 -18.62
N LEU A 61 -8.95 2.34 -18.19
CA LEU A 61 -7.77 2.05 -18.99
C LEU A 61 -7.75 0.58 -19.42
N GLU A 62 -7.38 0.33 -20.68
CA GLU A 62 -7.30 -1.02 -21.22
C GLU A 62 -6.35 -1.86 -20.35
N PRO A 63 -6.85 -2.95 -19.74
CA PRO A 63 -6.00 -3.87 -18.99
C PRO A 63 -4.94 -4.45 -19.92
N LEU A 64 -3.73 -4.63 -19.41
CA LEU A 64 -2.70 -5.35 -20.16
C LEU A 64 -3.17 -6.78 -20.45
N ASP A 65 -3.16 -7.14 -21.73
CA ASP A 65 -3.48 -8.48 -22.20
C ASP A 65 -2.62 -9.52 -21.47
N GLY A 66 -3.26 -10.39 -20.69
CA GLY A 66 -2.62 -11.51 -19.99
C GLY A 66 -2.77 -11.54 -18.46
N ILE A 67 -3.24 -10.47 -17.81
CA ILE A 67 -3.38 -10.42 -16.34
C ILE A 67 -4.85 -10.65 -15.88
N VAL A 68 -5.83 -10.48 -16.76
CA VAL A 68 -7.22 -10.89 -16.49
C VAL A 68 -7.35 -12.40 -16.74
N TYR A 69 -7.06 -13.22 -15.74
CA TYR A 69 -7.43 -14.63 -15.77
C TYR A 69 -8.94 -14.73 -15.97
N LYS A 70 -9.38 -15.20 -17.14
CA LYS A 70 -10.79 -15.58 -17.34
C LYS A 70 -11.18 -16.50 -16.20
N LYS A 71 -12.27 -16.17 -15.51
CA LYS A 71 -12.82 -16.93 -14.37
C LYS A 71 -13.01 -18.43 -14.68
N SER A 72 -13.03 -18.83 -15.97
CA SER A 72 -13.04 -20.24 -16.40
C SER A 72 -11.69 -20.96 -16.21
N GLN A 73 -10.55 -20.26 -16.33
CA GLN A 73 -9.21 -20.81 -16.17
C GLN A 73 -8.87 -21.07 -14.68
N LEU A 74 -9.46 -20.29 -13.77
CA LEU A 74 -9.31 -20.47 -12.32
C LEU A 74 -10.09 -21.68 -11.79
N LYS A 75 -11.17 -22.12 -12.45
CA LYS A 75 -11.94 -23.31 -12.02
C LYS A 75 -11.11 -24.60 -12.05
N HIS A 76 -10.21 -24.72 -13.02
CA HIS A 76 -9.35 -25.89 -13.15
C HIS A 76 -8.24 -25.90 -12.09
N LEU A 77 -7.71 -24.71 -11.73
CA LEU A 77 -6.70 -24.56 -10.68
C LEU A 77 -7.26 -24.81 -9.27
N VAL A 78 -8.50 -24.36 -8.99
CA VAL A 78 -9.17 -24.63 -7.71
C VAL A 78 -9.48 -26.13 -7.55
N SER A 79 -9.95 -26.80 -8.62
CA SER A 79 -10.19 -28.25 -8.59
C SER A 79 -8.91 -29.07 -8.37
N TRP A 80 -7.78 -28.64 -8.94
CA TRP A 80 -6.49 -29.29 -8.71
C TRP A 80 -5.99 -29.12 -7.27
N PHE A 81 -6.28 -27.99 -6.62
CA PHE A 81 -5.90 -27.74 -5.23
C PHE A 81 -6.75 -28.57 -4.25
N GLU A 82 -8.05 -28.75 -4.51
CA GLU A 82 -8.95 -29.59 -3.70
C GLU A 82 -8.66 -31.10 -3.82
N LEU A 83 -8.13 -31.56 -4.96
CA LEU A 83 -7.74 -32.96 -5.18
C LEU A 83 -6.36 -33.33 -4.60
N SER A 84 -5.59 -32.34 -4.16
CA SER A 84 -4.22 -32.52 -3.65
C SER A 84 -4.13 -32.45 -2.11
N MET A 85 -5.29 -32.37 -1.43
CA MET A 85 -5.46 -32.36 0.02
C MET A 85 -6.19 -33.63 0.46
#